data_AF-A0A955PY24-F1
#
_entry.id   AF-A0A955PY24-F1
#
_cell.length_a   1.000
_cell.length_b   1.000
_cell.length_c   1.000
_cell.angle_alpha   90.00
_cell.angle_beta   90.00
_cell.angle_gamma   90.00
#
_symmetry.space_group_name_H-M   'P 1'
#
loop_
_entity.id
_entity.type
_entity.pdbx_description
1 polymer ?
#
loop_
_entity_poly.entity_id
_entity_poly.type
_entity_poly.pdbx_seq_one_letter_code
_entity_poly.pdbx_strand_id
1 'polypeptide(L)'
;SGDYFLLGVQLITEQSRLEAAYNDKEGITAKFNKNIIRVLCHHFGSQADPDSFEHIARYNNNEHRIEMWLRSREDQILDIQDLGL
;
A
#
# COMPACT_ATOMS: atom_id res chain seq x y z
N SER A 1 20.00 -24.32 -30.12
CA SER A 1 20.05 -23.09 -29.31
C SER A 1 18.92 -23.17 -28.29
N GLY A 2 19.11 -22.63 -27.09
CA GLY A 2 18.08 -22.58 -26.05
C GLY A 2 17.95 -21.18 -25.50
N ASP A 3 16.76 -20.86 -24.97
CA ASP A 3 16.47 -19.58 -24.34
C ASP A 3 16.83 -19.61 -22.85
N TYR A 4 17.04 -18.43 -22.27
CA TYR A 4 17.35 -18.26 -20.85
C TYR A 4 16.25 -17.45 -20.15
N PHE A 5 15.98 -17.81 -18.90
CA PHE A 5 15.05 -17.10 -18.01
C PHE A 5 15.78 -16.64 -16.76
N LEU A 6 15.62 -15.36 -16.41
CA LEU A 6 16.16 -14.78 -15.19
C LEU A 6 15.00 -14.28 -14.32
N LEU A 7 14.99 -14.71 -13.05
CA LEU A 7 13.96 -14.35 -12.08
C LEU A 7 14.60 -13.92 -10.76
N GLY A 8 14.22 -12.74 -10.29
CA GLY A 8 14.49 -12.29 -8.92
C GLY A 8 13.31 -12.66 -8.03
N VAL A 9 13.58 -13.37 -6.93
CA VAL A 9 12.61 -13.65 -5.88
C VAL A 9 13.12 -13.14 -4.55
N GLN A 10 12.24 -12.51 -3.76
CA GLN A 10 12.54 -12.18 -2.38
C GLN A 10 12.30 -13.41 -1.50
N LEU A 11 13.29 -13.82 -0.72
CA LEU A 11 13.16 -14.91 0.24
C LEU A 11 12.56 -14.42 1.55
N ILE A 12 11.91 -15.33 2.27
CA ILE A 12 11.47 -15.08 3.65
C ILE A 12 12.71 -14.87 4.52
N THR A 13 12.69 -13.79 5.31
CA THR A 13 13.70 -13.46 6.31
C THR A 13 13.02 -13.18 7.65
N GLU A 14 13.77 -12.67 8.62
CA GLU A 14 13.21 -12.18 9.89
C GLU A 14 12.02 -11.25 9.67
N GLN A 15 10.91 -11.52 10.36
CA GLN A 15 9.65 -10.79 10.19
C GLN A 15 9.84 -9.28 10.41
N SER A 16 10.60 -8.89 11.43
CA SER A 16 10.87 -7.47 11.73
C SER A 16 11.62 -6.77 10.60
N ARG A 17 12.51 -7.49 9.90
CA ARG A 17 13.22 -6.98 8.73
C ARG A 17 12.30 -6.86 7.52
N LEU A 18 11.41 -7.84 7.32
CA LEU A 18 10.40 -7.77 6.26
C LEU A 18 9.46 -6.57 6.50
N GLU A 19 8.94 -6.39 7.72
CA GLU A 19 8.06 -5.27 8.04
C GLU A 19 8.76 -3.91 7.94
N ALA A 20 9.99 -3.79 8.44
CA ALA A 20 10.76 -2.56 8.36
C ALA A 20 11.08 -2.14 6.92
N ALA A 21 11.20 -3.08 5.98
CA ALA A 21 11.40 -2.78 4.56
C ALA A 21 10.19 -2.08 3.92
N TYR A 22 8.99 -2.23 4.52
CA TYR A 22 7.75 -1.60 4.04
C TYR A 22 7.19 -0.58 5.03
N ASN A 23 7.90 -0.30 6.12
CA ASN A 23 7.53 0.71 7.13
C ASN A 23 8.79 1.47 7.58
N ASP A 24 9.42 2.14 6.62
CA ASP A 24 10.64 2.90 6.84
C ASP A 24 10.40 4.12 7.76
N LYS A 25 11.43 4.47 8.54
CA LYS A 25 11.37 5.58 9.51
C LYS A 25 11.21 6.96 8.86
N GLU A 26 11.57 7.09 7.59
CA GLU A 26 11.47 8.34 6.83
C GLU A 26 10.04 8.57 6.30
N GLY A 27 9.17 7.56 6.42
CA GLY A 27 7.78 7.60 6.00
C GLY A 27 7.62 7.62 4.48
N ILE A 28 8.63 7.19 3.72
CA ILE A 28 8.59 7.17 2.25
C ILE A 28 7.56 6.13 1.78
N THR A 29 7.59 4.93 2.33
CA THR A 29 6.63 3.86 1.98
C THR A 29 5.21 4.24 2.39
N ALA A 30 5.05 4.92 3.53
CA ALA A 30 3.76 5.44 3.96
C ALA A 30 3.22 6.48 2.97
N LYS A 31 4.05 7.43 2.51
CA LYS A 31 3.68 8.43 1.48
C LYS A 31 3.31 7.75 0.16
N PHE A 32 4.07 6.75 -0.25
CA PHE A 32 3.78 5.96 -1.45
C PHE A 32 2.42 5.26 -1.34
N ASN A 33 2.16 4.55 -0.23
CA ASN A 33 0.90 3.84 -0.04
C ASN A 33 -0.29 4.80 0.00
N LYS A 34 -0.19 5.91 0.75
CA LYS A 34 -1.21 6.96 0.84
C LYS A 34 -1.52 7.65 -0.49
N ASN A 35 -0.58 7.64 -1.44
CA ASN A 35 -0.78 8.26 -2.75
C ASN A 35 -2.00 7.68 -3.49
N ILE A 36 -2.36 6.41 -3.24
CA ILE A 36 -3.55 5.81 -3.86
C ILE A 36 -4.83 6.60 -3.55
N ILE A 37 -4.95 7.21 -2.37
CA ILE A 37 -6.11 8.04 -2.01
C ILE A 37 -6.23 9.24 -2.96
N ARG A 38 -5.10 9.88 -3.28
CA ARG A 38 -5.06 11.00 -4.24
C ARG A 38 -5.44 10.55 -5.65
N VAL A 39 -4.95 9.38 -6.07
CA VAL A 39 -5.28 8.80 -7.38
C VAL A 39 -6.77 8.50 -7.48
N LEU A 40 -7.36 7.88 -6.45
CA LEU A 40 -8.79 7.58 -6.39
C LEU A 40 -9.62 8.86 -6.41
N CYS A 41 -9.27 9.86 -5.60
CA CYS A 41 -9.95 11.16 -5.58
C CYS A 41 -9.92 11.84 -6.95
N HIS A 42 -8.75 11.83 -7.61
CA HIS A 42 -8.61 12.39 -8.94
C HIS A 42 -9.47 11.66 -9.98
N HIS A 43 -9.49 10.33 -9.94
CA HIS A 43 -10.20 9.52 -10.94
C HIS A 43 -11.73 9.57 -10.77
N PHE A 44 -12.21 9.59 -9.53
CA PHE A 44 -13.64 9.48 -9.22
C PHE A 44 -14.31 10.82 -8.88
N GLY A 45 -13.58 11.93 -8.96
CA GLY A 45 -14.08 13.26 -8.59
C GLY A 45 -14.39 13.39 -7.09
N SER A 46 -13.70 12.62 -6.25
CA SER A 46 -13.90 12.60 -4.79
C SER A 46 -12.88 13.48 -4.06
N GLN A 47 -13.07 13.66 -2.75
CA GLN A 47 -12.12 14.35 -1.89
C GLN A 47 -11.90 13.58 -0.59
N ALA A 48 -10.63 13.32 -0.25
CA ALA A 48 -10.20 12.86 1.05
C ALA A 48 -8.79 13.36 1.35
N ASP A 49 -8.50 13.56 2.64
CA ASP A 49 -7.16 13.86 3.12
C ASP A 49 -6.38 12.54 3.33
N PRO A 50 -5.29 12.27 2.60
CA PRO A 50 -4.47 11.08 2.85
C PRO A 50 -3.86 11.03 4.27
N ASP A 51 -3.80 12.16 4.99
CA ASP A 51 -3.32 12.23 6.36
C ASP A 51 -4.34 11.77 7.42
N SER A 52 -5.62 11.64 7.06
CA SER A 52 -6.62 10.95 7.87
C SER A 52 -6.45 9.42 7.88
N PHE A 53 -5.57 8.87 7.03
CA PHE A 53 -5.28 7.45 6.94
C PHE A 53 -3.91 7.11 7.57
N GLU A 54 -3.88 6.04 8.36
CA GLU A 54 -2.66 5.43 8.87
C GLU A 54 -2.18 4.33 7.93
N HIS A 55 -0.90 4.39 7.55
CA HIS A 55 -0.24 3.29 6.87
C HIS A 55 0.13 2.18 7.87
N ILE A 56 -0.21 0.94 7.54
CA ILE A 56 0.13 -0.24 8.33
C ILE A 56 0.78 -1.27 7.40
N ALA A 57 2.02 -1.67 7.69
CA ALA A 57 2.66 -2.82 7.06
C ALA A 57 2.74 -3.98 8.06
N ARG A 58 2.31 -5.18 7.66
CA ARG A 58 2.36 -6.39 8.48
C ARG A 58 2.79 -7.58 7.65
N TYR A 59 3.59 -8.45 8.24
CA TYR A 59 3.84 -9.76 7.65
C TYR A 59 2.71 -10.72 8.01
N ASN A 60 2.06 -11.27 6.99
CA ASN A 60 1.08 -12.33 7.13
C ASN A 60 1.81 -13.68 7.13
N ASN A 61 1.91 -14.30 8.31
CA ASN A 61 2.59 -15.57 8.49
C ASN A 61 1.90 -16.75 7.77
N ASN A 62 0.57 -16.69 7.60
CA ASN A 62 -0.18 -17.77 6.95
C ASN A 62 0.00 -17.75 5.44
N GLU A 63 0.07 -16.55 4.85
CA GLU A 63 0.18 -16.33 3.41
C GLU A 63 1.61 -16.02 2.94
N HIS A 64 2.57 -16.00 3.86
CA HIS A 64 3.99 -15.72 3.62
C HIS A 64 4.26 -14.44 2.81
N ARG A 65 3.57 -13.34 3.14
CA ARG A 65 3.67 -12.07 2.39
C ARG A 65 3.59 -10.84 3.29
N ILE A 66 4.16 -9.73 2.83
CA ILE A 66 3.88 -8.42 3.41
C ILE A 66 2.57 -7.89 2.85
N GLU A 67 1.74 -7.33 3.73
CA GLU A 67 0.51 -6.64 3.40
C GLU A 67 0.62 -5.18 3.84
N MET A 68 0.28 -4.27 2.94
CA MET A 68 0.16 -2.84 3.25
C MET A 68 -1.31 -2.44 3.26
N TRP A 69 -1.69 -1.73 4.32
CA TRP A 69 -3.06 -1.29 4.55
C TRP A 69 -3.10 0.23 4.75
N LEU A 70 -4.24 0.83 4.44
CA LEU A 70 -4.60 2.18 4.86
C LEU A 70 -5.79 2.08 5.81
N ARG A 71 -5.55 2.36 7.09
CA ARG A 71 -6.59 2.39 8.12
C ARG A 71 -7.07 3.82 8.30
N SER A 72 -8.35 4.08 8.06
CA SER A 72 -8.92 5.39 8.39
C SER A 72 -8.88 5.63 9.90
N ARG A 73 -8.55 6.86 10.31
CA ARG A 73 -8.54 7.30 11.72
C ARG A 73 -9.87 7.87 12.18
N GLU A 74 -10.77 8.10 11.25
CA GLU A 74 -12.09 8.71 11.46
C GLU A 74 -13.08 8.18 10.40
N ASP A 75 -14.36 8.48 10.56
CA ASP A 75 -15.34 8.13 9.54
C ASP A 75 -15.09 8.97 8.28
N GLN A 76 -15.06 8.32 7.12
CA GLN A 76 -14.82 8.97 5.83
C GLN A 76 -16.11 8.95 5.00
N ILE A 77 -16.43 10.10 4.41
CA ILE A 77 -17.48 10.22 3.40
C ILE A 77 -16.80 10.59 2.10
N LEU A 78 -16.92 9.74 1.09
CA LEU A 78 -16.35 9.94 -0.22
C LEU A 78 -17.49 10.02 -1.24
N ASP A 79 -17.72 11.21 -1.77
CA ASP A 79 -18.65 11.40 -2.88
C ASP A 79 -17.98 10.93 -4.18
N ILE A 80 -18.51 9.87 -4.78
CA ILE A 80 -18.05 9.36 -6.08
C ILE A 80 -18.90 10.04 -7.15
N GLN A 81 -18.30 10.98 -7.87
CA GLN A 81 -19.01 11.80 -8.85
C GLN A 81 -18.99 11.21 -10.26
N ASP A 82 -17.93 10.47 -10.60
CA ASP A 82 -17.78 9.83 -11.90
C ASP A 82 -17.52 8.34 -11.70
N LEU A 83 -18.52 7.50 -11.98
CA LEU A 83 -18.37 6.05 -11.90
C LEU A 83 -17.91 5.42 -13.22
N GLY A 84 -17.88 6.18 -14.33
CA GLY A 84 -17.66 5.63 -15.66
C GLY A 84 -18.63 4.48 -16.04
N LEU A 85 -19.82 4.43 -15.41
CA LEU A 85 -20.87 3.44 -15.61
C LEU A 85 -22.05 4.01 -16.41
#